data_AF-A0A0R1YIH6-F1
#
_entry.id   AF-A0A0R1YIH6-F1
#
_cell.length_a   1.000
_cell.length_b   1.000
_cell.length_c   1.000
_cell.angle_alpha   90.00
_cell.angle_beta   90.00
_cell.angle_gamma   90.00
#
_symmetry.space_group_name_H-M   'P 1'
#
loop_
_entity.id
_entity.type
_entity.pdbx_description
1 polymer ?
#
loop_
_entity_poly.entity_id
_entity_poly.type
_entity_poly.pdbx_seq_one_letter_code
_entity_poly.pdbx_strand_id
1 'polypeptide(L)'
;MAFKKEFLWGGATAANQYEGAYDVDGKGLSTADVMKGGAVDRPRAITWNNPTTGETGSSDFLMFGKGTRVVPEGTVPAVLDGEYYPSHEGTDF
;
A
#
# COMPACT_ATOMS: atom_id res chain seq x y z
N MET A 1 4.62 -35.14 23.62
CA MET A 1 5.33 -33.85 23.57
C MET A 1 4.32 -32.76 23.90
N ALA A 2 4.64 -31.84 24.81
CA ALA A 2 3.77 -30.71 25.18
C ALA A 2 4.57 -29.41 25.09
N PHE A 3 3.88 -28.29 24.82
CA PHE A 3 4.49 -26.96 24.84
C PHE A 3 4.97 -26.59 26.25
N LYS A 4 5.94 -25.66 26.34
CA LYS A 4 6.42 -25.12 27.63
C LYS A 4 5.28 -24.41 28.37
N LYS A 5 5.33 -24.40 29.69
CA LYS A 5 4.30 -23.76 30.55
C LYS A 5 4.07 -22.29 30.22
N GLU A 6 5.10 -21.59 29.78
CA GLU A 6 5.07 -20.15 29.50
C GLU A 6 5.06 -19.85 28.00
N PHE A 7 4.62 -20.80 27.18
CA PHE A 7 4.50 -20.59 25.74
C PHE A 7 3.37 -19.60 25.45
N LEU A 8 3.69 -18.51 24.75
CA LEU A 8 2.72 -17.47 24.39
C LEU A 8 2.04 -17.82 23.07
N TRP A 9 0.77 -18.21 23.18
CA TRP A 9 -0.12 -18.31 22.02
C TRP A 9 -0.76 -16.96 21.74
N GLY A 10 -0.83 -16.60 20.48
CA GLY A 10 -1.48 -15.37 20.05
C GLY A 10 -1.61 -15.29 18.54
N GLY A 11 -2.25 -14.22 18.09
CA GLY A 11 -2.29 -13.80 16.69
C GLY A 11 -1.63 -12.42 16.56
N ALA A 12 -1.20 -12.10 15.35
CA ALA A 12 -0.64 -10.80 15.01
C ALA A 12 -1.30 -10.26 13.74
N THR A 13 -1.48 -8.95 13.69
CA THR A 13 -2.00 -8.20 12.55
C THR A 13 -1.11 -6.97 12.31
N ALA A 14 -1.30 -6.29 11.19
CA ALA A 14 -0.74 -4.96 10.93
C ALA A 14 -1.85 -3.95 10.60
N ALA A 15 -1.70 -2.72 11.07
CA ALA A 15 -2.68 -1.64 10.94
C ALA A 15 -3.19 -1.47 9.49
N ASN A 16 -2.29 -1.35 8.53
CA ASN A 16 -2.60 -1.16 7.12
C ASN A 16 -3.27 -2.37 6.43
N GLN A 17 -3.43 -3.50 7.13
CA GLN A 17 -4.16 -4.66 6.63
C GLN A 17 -5.62 -4.70 7.09
N TYR A 18 -5.98 -3.96 8.14
CA TYR A 18 -7.28 -4.11 8.81
C TYR A 18 -7.97 -2.79 9.18
N GLU A 19 -7.23 -1.72 9.49
CA GLU A 19 -7.82 -0.50 10.06
C GLU A 19 -8.62 0.33 9.05
N GLY A 20 -8.15 0.45 7.80
CA GLY A 20 -8.74 1.36 6.81
C GLY A 20 -8.56 2.83 7.18
N ALA A 21 -9.56 3.65 6.85
CA ALA A 21 -9.67 5.06 7.27
C ALA A 21 -8.38 5.87 7.03
N TYR A 22 -7.77 5.66 5.86
CA TYR A 22 -6.38 6.06 5.60
C TYR A 22 -6.14 7.58 5.65
N ASP A 23 -7.18 8.40 5.45
CA ASP A 23 -7.16 9.87 5.41
C ASP A 23 -8.10 10.54 6.43
N VAL A 24 -8.55 9.79 7.44
CA VAL A 24 -9.46 10.28 8.49
C VAL A 24 -8.66 10.83 9.69
N ASP A 25 -9.27 11.77 10.44
CA ASP A 25 -8.76 12.32 11.71
C ASP A 25 -7.31 12.85 11.68
N GLY A 26 -6.88 13.32 10.52
CA GLY A 26 -5.56 13.92 10.34
C GLY A 26 -4.42 12.91 10.21
N LYS A 27 -4.70 11.63 9.95
CA LYS A 27 -3.67 10.65 9.61
C LYS A 27 -2.91 11.07 8.35
N GLY A 28 -1.58 11.05 8.42
CA GLY A 28 -0.72 11.23 7.24
C GLY A 28 -0.66 10.00 6.33
N LEU A 29 -0.32 10.21 5.06
CA LEU A 29 -0.12 9.10 4.12
C LEU A 29 1.09 8.25 4.51
N SER A 30 0.89 6.95 4.50
CA SER A 30 1.95 5.95 4.62
C SER A 30 2.34 5.39 3.25
N THR A 31 3.42 4.60 3.20
CA THR A 31 3.82 3.90 1.97
C THR A 31 2.77 2.90 1.48
N ALA A 32 1.95 2.35 2.39
CA ALA A 32 0.87 1.42 2.02
C ALA A 32 -0.26 2.15 1.28
N ASP A 33 -0.53 3.40 1.64
CA ASP A 33 -1.66 4.17 1.13
C ASP A 33 -1.49 4.61 -0.33
N VAL A 34 -0.27 4.53 -0.85
CA VAL A 34 0.08 4.83 -2.25
C VAL A 34 0.45 3.58 -3.04
N MET A 35 0.26 2.39 -2.47
CA MET A 35 0.51 1.11 -3.12
C MET A 35 -0.78 0.47 -3.59
N LYS A 36 -0.93 0.35 -4.90
CA LYS A 36 -2.12 -0.25 -5.50
C LYS A 36 -2.21 -1.74 -5.21
N GLY A 37 -3.46 -2.22 -5.16
CA GLY A 37 -3.77 -3.64 -5.22
C GLY A 37 -3.25 -4.25 -6.53
N GLY A 38 -2.70 -5.46 -6.45
CA GLY A 38 -2.36 -6.25 -7.62
C GLY A 38 -3.57 -7.05 -8.10
N ALA A 39 -3.48 -7.60 -9.30
CA ALA A 39 -4.40 -8.56 -9.90
C ALA A 39 -3.60 -9.70 -10.57
N VAL A 40 -4.30 -10.71 -11.08
CA VAL A 40 -3.66 -11.85 -11.77
C VAL A 40 -2.78 -11.40 -12.94
N ASP A 41 -3.21 -10.36 -13.65
CA ASP A 41 -2.58 -9.79 -14.85
C ASP A 41 -1.87 -8.45 -14.59
N ARG A 42 -1.89 -7.93 -13.35
CA ARG A 42 -1.37 -6.61 -13.01
C ARG A 42 -0.56 -6.66 -11.70
N PRO A 43 0.75 -6.40 -11.72
CA PRO A 43 1.54 -6.35 -10.49
C PRO A 43 1.13 -5.16 -9.61
N ARG A 44 1.51 -5.21 -8.33
CA ARG A 44 1.40 -4.06 -7.43
C ARG A 44 2.36 -2.96 -7.89
N ALA A 45 1.89 -1.72 -7.83
CA ALA A 45 2.63 -0.53 -8.24
C ALA A 45 2.42 0.61 -7.23
N ILE A 46 3.42 1.47 -7.09
CA ILE A 46 3.32 2.72 -6.33
C ILE A 46 2.85 3.81 -7.28
N THR A 47 1.84 4.57 -6.87
CA THR A 47 1.34 5.73 -7.62
C THR A 47 2.05 7.01 -7.25
N TRP A 48 2.16 7.91 -8.22
CA TRP A 48 2.82 9.20 -8.08
C TRP A 48 2.12 10.28 -8.90
N ASN A 49 2.28 11.53 -8.48
CA ASN A 49 1.98 12.71 -9.30
C ASN A 49 3.22 13.60 -9.43
N ASN A 50 3.28 14.37 -10.51
CA ASN A 50 4.26 15.43 -10.69
C ASN A 50 3.59 16.76 -10.31
N PRO A 51 3.98 17.42 -9.22
CA PRO A 51 3.37 18.68 -8.79
C PRO A 51 3.68 19.84 -9.76
N THR A 52 4.70 19.70 -10.61
CA THR A 52 5.07 20.72 -11.60
C THR A 52 4.28 20.57 -12.90
N THR A 53 4.14 19.35 -13.41
CA THR A 53 3.50 19.10 -14.72
C THR A 53 2.03 18.71 -14.60
N GLY A 54 1.58 18.28 -13.42
CA GLY A 54 0.25 17.71 -13.20
C GLY A 54 0.09 16.26 -13.70
N GLU A 55 1.14 15.66 -14.26
CA GLU A 55 1.12 14.28 -14.73
C GLU A 55 1.00 13.30 -13.56
N THR A 56 0.32 12.20 -13.78
CA THR A 56 0.14 11.11 -12.80
C THR A 56 0.56 9.79 -13.42
N GLY A 57 1.03 8.86 -12.60
CA GLY A 57 1.37 7.53 -13.07
C GLY A 57 1.64 6.55 -11.95
N SER A 58 2.18 5.39 -12.32
CA SER A 58 2.61 4.38 -11.35
C SER A 58 3.86 3.65 -11.80
N SER A 59 4.68 3.22 -10.85
CA SER A 59 5.90 2.44 -11.08
C SER A 59 5.85 1.12 -10.30
N ASP A 60 6.44 0.06 -10.85
CA ASP A 60 6.40 -1.29 -10.26
C ASP A 60 7.04 -1.30 -8.86
N PHE A 61 6.44 -2.04 -7.92
CA PHE A 61 6.98 -2.18 -6.56
C PHE A 61 7.97 -3.35 -6.41
N LEU A 62 9.00 -3.10 -5.61
CA LEU A 62 10.32 -3.76 -5.49
C LEU A 62 10.44 -5.28 -5.58
N MET A 63 9.37 -6.08 -5.40
CA MET A 63 9.49 -7.53 -5.20
C MET A 63 8.82 -8.41 -6.27
N PHE A 64 7.92 -7.89 -7.12
CA PHE A 64 7.12 -8.73 -8.04
C PHE A 64 6.86 -8.14 -9.45
N GLY A 65 7.68 -7.19 -9.91
CA GLY A 65 7.54 -6.55 -11.25
C GLY A 65 8.49 -7.10 -12.32
N LYS A 66 8.02 -7.11 -13.59
CA LYS A 66 8.85 -7.32 -14.80
C LYS A 66 9.21 -6.00 -15.51
N GLY A 67 8.70 -4.85 -15.05
CA GLY A 67 8.76 -3.56 -15.73
C GLY A 67 9.23 -2.39 -14.84
N THR A 68 9.21 -1.19 -15.42
CA THR A 68 9.90 0.05 -15.03
C THR A 68 10.00 0.33 -13.52
N ARG A 69 11.22 0.19 -13.01
CA ARG A 69 11.70 0.60 -11.68
C ARG A 69 11.97 2.11 -11.59
N VAL A 70 11.64 2.85 -12.63
CA VAL A 70 11.94 4.27 -12.75
C VAL A 70 10.73 5.03 -12.24
N VAL A 71 10.94 5.75 -11.14
CA VAL A 71 10.05 6.82 -10.71
C VAL A 71 10.55 8.09 -11.41
N PRO A 72 9.73 8.77 -12.23
CA PRO A 72 10.17 9.98 -12.91
C PRO A 72 10.64 11.04 -11.91
N GLU A 73 11.70 11.77 -12.27
CA GLU A 73 12.24 12.83 -11.42
C GLU A 73 11.19 13.91 -11.16
N GLY A 74 11.20 14.47 -9.95
CA GLY A 74 10.27 15.51 -9.55
C GLY A 74 8.85 15.02 -9.23
N THR A 75 8.60 13.71 -9.24
CA THR A 75 7.32 13.14 -8.80
C THR A 75 7.31 12.85 -7.30
N VAL A 76 6.11 12.87 -6.70
CA VAL A 76 5.88 12.51 -5.29
C VAL A 76 4.82 11.40 -5.21
N PRO A 77 4.89 10.50 -4.21
CA PRO A 77 3.87 9.49 -4.03
C PRO A 77 2.50 10.11 -3.80
N ALA A 78 1.48 9.57 -4.45
CA ALA A 78 0.14 10.15 -4.43
C ALA A 78 -0.93 9.06 -4.50
N VAL A 79 -2.09 9.35 -3.91
CA VAL A 79 -3.32 8.58 -4.14
C VAL A 79 -3.96 9.11 -5.42
N LEU A 80 -4.33 8.21 -6.34
CA LEU A 80 -4.97 8.55 -7.61
C LEU A 80 -6.42 8.06 -7.61
N ASP A 81 -7.32 8.90 -8.09
CA ASP A 81 -8.73 8.55 -8.21
C ASP A 81 -8.94 7.37 -9.16
N GLY A 82 -9.87 6.48 -8.80
CA GLY A 82 -10.22 5.30 -9.60
C GLY A 82 -9.27 4.11 -9.44
N GLU A 83 -8.22 4.23 -8.63
CA GLU A 83 -7.33 3.13 -8.28
C GLU A 83 -7.74 2.48 -6.96
N TYR A 84 -7.49 1.17 -6.85
CA TYR A 84 -7.78 0.42 -5.63
C TYR A 84 -6.54 0.27 -4.75
N TYR A 85 -6.66 0.71 -3.49
CA TYR A 85 -5.61 0.64 -2.47
C TYR A 85 -6.09 -0.21 -1.28
N PRO A 86 -5.50 -1.41 -1.07
CA PRO A 86 -5.99 -2.33 -0.04
C PRO A 86 -5.94 -1.81 1.40
N SER A 87 -5.13 -0.79 1.71
CA SER A 87 -5.06 -0.22 3.06
C SER A 87 -6.13 0.82 3.36
N HIS A 88 -6.92 1.24 2.36
CA HIS A 88 -7.91 2.31 2.52
C HIS A 88 -9.20 1.82 3.18
N GLU A 89 -9.54 0.55 2.94
CA GLU A 89 -10.76 -0.07 3.43
C GLU A 89 -10.49 -0.91 4.68
N GLY A 90 -11.31 -0.69 5.71
CA GLY A 90 -11.28 -1.51 6.92
C GLY A 90 -11.89 -2.89 6.66
N THR A 91 -11.39 -3.90 7.36
CA THR A 91 -11.99 -5.24 7.32
C THR A 91 -12.99 -5.40 8.46
N ASP A 92 -14.18 -5.94 8.16
CA ASP A 92 -15.21 -6.27 9.15
C ASP A 92 -15.00 -7.68 9.73
N PHE A 93 -15.50 -7.93 10.95
CA PHE A 93 -15.28 -9.18 11.71
C PHE A 93 -16.57 -9.90 12.10
#